data_AF-A0A645HKM1-F1
#
_entry.id   AF-A0A645HKM1-F1
#
_cell.length_a   1.000
_cell.length_b   1.000
_cell.length_c   1.000
_cell.angle_alpha   90.00
_cell.angle_beta   90.00
_cell.angle_gamma   90.00
#
_symmetry.space_group_name_H-M   'P 1'
#
loop_
_entity.id
_entity.type
_entity.pdbx_description
1 polymer ?
#
loop_
_entity_poly.entity_id
_entity_poly.type
_entity_poly.pdbx_seq_one_letter_code
_entity_poly.pdbx_strand_id
1 'polypeptide(L)'
;MTTLGTPLLWWGAAAALAAAIVLWIGLRDQRFAVPVVGALSMWLPWYQYTERPLFFFYAICIVPFTVTALALCLGRIIGPADGGWRRVVGATIAGVFVALVILNFAWFWPLYTDGLLTWSQWWSRMWFPSWV
;
A
#
# COMPACT_ATOMS: atom_id res chain seq x y z
N MET A 1 -1.26 -21.31 -2.51
CA MET A 1 -2.14 -20.15 -2.78
C MET A 1 -1.47 -18.90 -2.21
N THR A 2 -0.77 -18.15 -3.05
CA THR A 2 -0.08 -16.91 -2.69
C THR A 2 -1.11 -15.83 -2.38
N THR A 3 -1.26 -15.46 -1.11
CA THR A 3 -2.08 -14.32 -0.65
C THR A 3 -1.36 -12.99 -0.93
N LEU A 4 -1.03 -12.73 -2.19
CA LEU A 4 -0.41 -11.48 -2.62
C LEU A 4 -1.48 -10.42 -2.82
N GLY A 5 -1.52 -9.41 -1.95
CA GLY A 5 -2.32 -8.21 -2.27
C GLY A 5 -1.76 -7.49 -3.50
N THR A 6 -2.48 -6.49 -4.01
CA THR A 6 -2.09 -5.79 -5.23
C THR A 6 -0.71 -5.16 -5.08
N PRO A 7 0.28 -5.54 -5.91
CA PRO A 7 1.65 -5.06 -5.74
C PRO A 7 1.72 -3.54 -5.68
N LEU A 8 0.99 -2.85 -6.56
CA LEU A 8 1.00 -1.39 -6.61
C LEU A 8 0.55 -0.75 -5.30
N LEU A 9 -0.48 -1.31 -4.66
CA LEU A 9 -0.99 -0.82 -3.39
C LEU A 9 0.01 -1.07 -2.26
N TRP A 10 0.61 -2.27 -2.22
CA TRP A 10 1.60 -2.62 -1.20
C TRP A 10 2.85 -1.74 -1.29
N TRP A 11 3.42 -1.58 -2.48
CA TRP A 11 4.59 -0.72 -2.70
C TRP A 11 4.25 0.76 -2.42
N GLY A 12 3.09 1.22 -2.88
CA GLY A 12 2.61 2.58 -2.61
C GLY A 12 2.41 2.83 -1.11
N ALA A 13 1.78 1.90 -0.40
CA ALA A 13 1.54 2.00 1.03
C ALA A 13 2.83 1.92 1.85
N ALA A 14 3.81 1.09 1.45
CA ALA A 14 5.13 1.04 2.08
C ALA A 14 5.89 2.38 1.91
N ALA A 15 5.92 2.91 0.68
CA ALA A 15 6.52 4.22 0.41
C ALA A 15 5.80 5.35 1.18
N ALA A 16 4.46 5.30 1.24
CA ALA A 16 3.68 6.27 1.99
C ALA A 16 3.89 6.15 3.51
N LEU A 17 4.08 4.95 4.05
CA LEU A 17 4.42 4.78 5.46
C LEU A 17 5.78 5.38 5.79
N ALA A 18 6.79 5.16 4.93
CA ALA A 18 8.10 5.79 5.08
C ALA A 18 8.00 7.33 5.00
N ALA A 19 7.25 7.85 4.02
CA ALA A 19 6.98 9.28 3.91
C ALA A 19 6.23 9.83 5.14
N ALA A 20 5.25 9.10 5.66
CA ALA A 20 4.49 9.47 6.85
C ALA A 20 5.38 9.57 8.08
N ILE A 21 6.35 8.65 8.26
CA ILE A 21 7.34 8.73 9.35
C ILE A 21 8.18 10.00 9.21
N VAL A 22 8.68 10.30 8.01
CA VAL A 22 9.48 11.51 7.74
C VAL A 22 8.65 12.78 7.97
N LEU A 23 7.40 12.82 7.51
CA LEU A 23 6.49 13.96 7.69
C LEU A 23 6.10 14.16 9.15
N TRP A 24 5.90 13.07 9.89
CA TRP A 24 5.59 13.14 11.32
C TRP A 24 6.78 13.65 12.14
N ILE A 25 7.98 13.10 11.93
CA ILE A 25 9.16 13.44 12.72
C ILE A 25 9.77 14.78 12.27
N GLY A 26 9.97 14.94 10.96
CA GLY A 26 10.66 16.10 10.38
C GLY A 26 9.79 17.35 10.34
N LEU A 27 8.52 17.24 9.93
CA LEU A 27 7.59 18.37 9.85
C LEU A 27 6.67 18.49 11.07
N ARG A 28 6.82 17.62 12.08
CA ARG A 28 5.99 17.58 13.30
C ARG A 28 4.49 17.45 13.01
N ASP A 29 4.11 16.93 11.84
CA ASP A 29 2.72 16.84 11.41
C ASP A 29 2.02 15.69 12.13
N GLN A 30 1.23 16.03 13.16
CA GLN A 30 0.55 15.07 14.03
C GLN A 30 -0.50 14.22 13.30
N ARG A 31 -0.95 14.62 12.11
CA ARG A 31 -1.93 13.85 11.32
C ARG A 31 -1.40 12.46 10.95
N PHE A 32 -0.08 12.33 10.81
CA PHE A 32 0.58 11.07 10.48
C PHE A 32 0.88 10.20 11.70
N ALA A 33 0.69 10.69 12.93
CA ALA A 33 1.01 9.95 14.15
C ALA A 33 0.20 8.65 14.26
N VAL A 34 -1.13 8.72 14.07
CA VAL A 34 -2.03 7.56 14.19
C VAL A 34 -1.67 6.44 13.21
N PRO A 35 -1.55 6.68 11.88
CA PRO A 35 -1.21 5.61 10.96
C PRO A 35 0.22 5.07 11.18
N VAL A 36 1.18 5.92 11.56
CA VAL A 36 2.54 5.46 11.84
C VAL A 36 2.58 4.58 13.11
N VAL A 37 2.06 5.08 14.22
CA VAL A 37 2.06 4.35 15.50
C VAL A 37 1.20 3.08 15.42
N GLY A 38 0.05 3.13 14.75
CA GLY A 38 -0.79 1.95 14.56
C GLY A 38 -0.11 0.86 13.73
N ALA A 39 0.54 1.23 12.62
CA ALA A 39 1.29 0.26 11.81
C ALA A 39 2.50 -0.31 12.57
N LEU A 40 3.29 0.56 13.21
CA LEU A 40 4.51 0.14 13.92
C LEU A 40 4.21 -0.66 15.19
N SER A 41 3.15 -0.34 15.92
CA SER A 41 2.77 -1.08 17.14
C SER A 41 2.36 -2.53 16.84
N MET A 42 1.83 -2.78 15.65
CA MET A 42 1.48 -4.13 15.20
C MET A 42 2.64 -4.85 14.52
N TRP A 43 3.54 -4.13 13.84
CA TRP A 43 4.64 -4.71 13.07
C TRP A 43 5.92 -4.94 13.89
N LEU A 44 6.33 -3.99 14.74
CA LEU A 44 7.56 -4.08 15.52
C LEU A 44 7.61 -5.30 16.47
N PRO A 45 6.51 -5.72 17.14
CA PRO A 45 6.55 -6.90 17.99
C PRO A 45 6.91 -8.19 17.25
N TRP A 46 6.74 -8.26 15.93
CA TRP A 46 7.10 -9.46 15.17
C TRP A 46 8.59 -9.80 15.29
N TYR A 47 9.46 -8.79 15.43
CA TYR A 47 10.88 -8.98 15.65
C TYR A 47 11.22 -9.53 17.05
N GLN A 48 10.27 -9.48 17.99
CA GLN A 48 10.44 -10.05 19.33
C GLN A 48 10.02 -11.52 19.39
N TYR A 49 9.18 -11.99 18.46
CA TYR A 49 8.61 -13.33 18.45
C TYR A 49 9.10 -14.17 17.26
N THR A 50 10.41 -14.19 17.02
CA THR A 50 11.03 -14.94 15.90
C THR A 50 11.10 -16.45 16.14
N GLU A 51 10.79 -16.93 17.35
CA GLU A 51 10.80 -18.35 17.69
C GLU A 51 9.64 -19.14 17.05
N ARG A 52 8.65 -18.43 16.47
CA ARG A 52 7.50 -19.02 15.79
C ARG A 52 7.50 -18.62 14.31
N PRO A 53 7.07 -19.52 13.40
CA PRO A 53 6.96 -19.19 11.99
C PRO A 53 5.93 -18.07 11.78
N LEU A 54 6.37 -17.01 11.10
CA LEU A 54 5.54 -15.88 10.70
C LEU A 54 5.07 -16.07 9.25
N PHE A 55 3.80 -15.78 9.00
CA PHE A 55 3.19 -15.87 7.68
C PHE A 55 2.70 -14.49 7.22
N PHE A 56 2.69 -14.27 5.90
CA PHE A 56 2.32 -12.98 5.31
C PHE A 56 0.90 -12.52 5.67
N PHE A 57 -0.03 -13.44 5.98
CA PHE A 57 -1.40 -13.08 6.33
C PHE A 57 -1.49 -12.18 7.58
N TYR A 58 -0.52 -12.22 8.50
CA TYR A 58 -0.50 -11.33 9.67
C TYR A 58 -0.40 -9.85 9.29
N ALA A 59 0.11 -9.55 8.08
CA ALA A 59 0.20 -8.20 7.57
C ALA A 59 -1.17 -7.56 7.31
N ILE A 60 -2.27 -8.32 7.32
CA ILE A 60 -3.62 -7.76 7.22
C ILE A 60 -3.93 -6.75 8.34
N CYS A 61 -3.34 -6.94 9.53
CA CYS A 61 -3.55 -6.07 10.68
C CYS A 61 -3.03 -4.64 10.45
N ILE A 62 -1.95 -4.48 9.67
CA ILE A 62 -1.35 -3.16 9.39
C ILE A 62 -1.98 -2.45 8.18
N VAL A 63 -2.80 -3.14 7.40
CA VAL A 63 -3.47 -2.59 6.20
C VAL A 63 -4.26 -1.31 6.48
N PRO A 64 -5.16 -1.21 7.49
CA PRO A 64 -5.94 0.01 7.70
C PRO A 64 -5.05 1.24 7.96
N PHE A 65 -3.94 1.06 8.66
CA PHE A 65 -3.01 2.13 8.99
C PHE A 65 -2.15 2.55 7.79
N THR A 66 -1.65 1.58 7.04
CA THR A 66 -0.82 1.84 5.85
C THR A 66 -1.63 2.48 4.71
N VAL A 67 -2.88 2.06 4.51
CA VAL A 67 -3.80 2.71 3.55
C VAL A 67 -4.20 4.12 4.02
N THR A 68 -4.35 4.34 5.33
CA THR A 68 -4.57 5.69 5.87
C THR A 68 -3.36 6.60 5.64
N ALA A 69 -2.13 6.11 5.87
CA ALA A 69 -0.91 6.83 5.56
C ALA A 69 -0.84 7.23 4.08
N LEU A 70 -1.18 6.28 3.19
CA LEU A 70 -1.26 6.50 1.76
C LEU A 70 -2.28 7.58 1.40
N ALA A 71 -3.50 7.50 1.94
CA ALA A 71 -4.54 8.49 1.71
C ALA A 71 -4.11 9.90 2.17
N LEU A 72 -3.46 10.03 3.33
CA LEU A 72 -2.94 11.30 3.83
C LEU A 72 -1.81 11.86 2.93
N CYS A 73 -0.91 10.99 2.46
CA CYS A 73 0.13 11.38 1.51
C CYS A 73 -0.47 11.90 0.20
N LEU A 74 -1.46 11.19 -0.36
CA LEU A 74 -2.20 11.63 -1.54
C LEU A 74 -2.92 12.96 -1.30
N GLY A 75 -3.57 13.13 -0.13
CA GLY A 75 -4.19 14.40 0.25
C GLY A 75 -3.20 15.56 0.29
N ARG A 76 -1.96 15.31 0.73
CA ARG A 76 -0.89 16.31 0.72
C ARG A 76 -0.44 16.66 -0.70
N ILE A 77 -0.38 15.68 -1.61
CA ILE A 77 -0.08 15.87 -3.03
C ILE A 77 -1.17 16.72 -3.72
N ILE A 78 -2.44 16.45 -3.41
CA ILE A 78 -3.58 17.24 -3.92
C ILE A 78 -3.46 18.69 -3.46
N GLY A 79 -3.11 18.93 -2.21
CA GLY A 79 -2.97 20.28 -1.67
C GLY A 79 -4.31 20.96 -1.32
N PRO A 80 -4.27 22.24 -0.91
CA PRO A 80 -5.40 22.97 -0.38
C PRO A 80 -6.42 23.35 -1.46
N ALA A 81 -7.63 23.68 -1.03
CA ALA A 81 -8.77 23.79 -1.92
C ALA A 81 -8.67 24.93 -2.95
N ASP A 82 -7.96 25.99 -2.57
CA ASP A 82 -7.66 27.20 -3.32
C ASP A 82 -6.40 27.08 -4.20
N GLY A 83 -5.77 25.90 -4.27
CA GLY A 83 -4.49 25.68 -4.94
C GLY A 83 -4.47 25.78 -6.47
N GLY A 84 -5.55 26.25 -7.11
CA GLY A 84 -5.65 26.49 -8.55
C GLY A 84 -5.11 25.32 -9.39
N TRP A 85 -4.18 25.63 -10.32
CA TRP A 85 -3.55 24.63 -11.19
C TRP A 85 -2.76 23.55 -10.42
N ARG A 86 -2.09 23.90 -9.31
CA ARG A 86 -1.34 22.93 -8.50
C ARG A 86 -2.27 21.86 -7.94
N ARG A 87 -3.48 22.25 -7.52
CA ARG A 87 -4.48 21.31 -7.03
C ARG A 87 -4.97 20.36 -8.12
N VAL A 88 -5.16 20.87 -9.34
CA VAL A 88 -5.56 20.04 -10.49
C VAL A 88 -4.50 18.99 -10.76
N VAL A 89 -3.23 19.38 -10.87
CA VAL A 89 -2.11 18.44 -11.10
C VAL A 89 -2.03 17.40 -9.98
N GLY A 90 -2.11 17.83 -8.72
CA GLY A 90 -2.08 16.92 -7.57
C GLY A 90 -3.25 15.94 -7.54
N ALA A 91 -4.46 16.41 -7.85
CA ALA A 91 -5.65 15.58 -7.97
C ALA A 91 -5.56 14.59 -9.13
N THR A 92 -5.00 15.01 -10.27
CA THR A 92 -4.75 14.11 -11.41
C THR A 92 -3.75 13.03 -11.03
N ILE A 93 -2.64 13.36 -10.38
CA ILE A 93 -1.64 12.37 -9.92
C ILE A 93 -2.28 11.37 -8.96
N ALA A 94 -3.03 11.85 -7.96
CA ALA A 94 -3.71 10.97 -7.00
C ALA A 94 -4.76 10.08 -7.69
N GLY A 95 -5.54 10.64 -8.61
CA GLY A 95 -6.54 9.90 -9.38
C GLY A 95 -5.93 8.83 -10.28
N VAL A 96 -4.85 9.16 -10.99
CA VAL A 96 -4.12 8.20 -11.83
C VAL A 96 -3.56 7.07 -10.98
N PHE A 97 -2.95 7.38 -9.84
CA PHE A 97 -2.43 6.35 -8.93
C PHE A 97 -3.54 5.39 -8.47
N VAL A 98 -4.69 5.91 -8.03
CA VAL A 98 -5.84 5.08 -7.62
C VAL A 98 -6.37 4.24 -8.79
N ALA A 99 -6.48 4.83 -9.99
CA ALA A 99 -6.89 4.09 -11.19
C ALA A 99 -5.92 2.95 -11.52
N LEU A 100 -4.61 3.17 -11.40
CA LEU A 100 -3.59 2.13 -11.60
C LEU A 100 -3.70 1.01 -10.56
N VAL A 101 -4.01 1.34 -9.29
CA VAL A 101 -4.25 0.33 -8.26
C VAL A 101 -5.48 -0.53 -8.60
N ILE A 102 -6.57 0.08 -9.09
CA ILE A 102 -7.77 -0.64 -9.52
C ILE A 102 -7.48 -1.53 -10.72
N LEU A 103 -6.74 -1.02 -11.72
CA LEU A 103 -6.33 -1.81 -12.88
C LEU A 103 -5.42 -2.98 -12.49
N ASN A 104 -4.51 -2.75 -11.54
CA ASN A 104 -3.66 -3.79 -10.99
C ASN A 104 -4.51 -4.85 -10.27
N PHE A 105 -5.49 -4.47 -9.47
CA PHE A 105 -6.46 -5.39 -8.87
C PHE A 105 -7.20 -6.21 -9.92
N ALA A 106 -7.73 -5.57 -10.97
CA ALA A 106 -8.43 -6.23 -12.06
C ALA A 106 -7.54 -7.23 -12.82
N TRP A 107 -6.25 -6.92 -13.01
CA TRP A 107 -5.29 -7.83 -13.65
C TRP A 107 -5.06 -9.11 -12.84
N PHE A 108 -4.97 -8.99 -11.51
CA PHE A 108 -4.78 -10.09 -10.57
C PHE A 108 -6.10 -10.78 -10.16
N TRP A 109 -7.26 -10.23 -10.51
CA TRP A 109 -8.59 -10.74 -10.13
C TRP A 109 -8.76 -12.27 -10.31
N PRO A 110 -8.39 -12.88 -11.47
CA PRO A 110 -8.55 -14.32 -11.63
C PRO A 110 -7.75 -15.15 -10.63
N LEU A 111 -6.62 -14.64 -10.12
CA LEU A 111 -5.85 -15.33 -9.07
C LEU A 111 -6.55 -15.27 -7.71
N TYR A 112 -7.30 -14.20 -7.44
CA TYR A 112 -8.03 -14.02 -6.18
C TYR A 112 -9.32 -14.82 -6.13
N THR A 113 -9.93 -15.08 -7.29
CA THR A 113 -11.20 -15.82 -7.41
C THR A 113 -11.02 -17.28 -7.83
N ASP A 114 -9.80 -17.80 -7.83
CA ASP A 114 -9.49 -19.16 -8.32
C ASP A 114 -10.00 -19.43 -9.75
N GLY A 115 -9.86 -18.43 -10.62
CA GLY A 115 -10.25 -18.53 -12.02
C GLY A 115 -9.35 -19.47 -12.81
N LEU A 116 -9.93 -20.17 -13.79
CA LEU A 116 -9.20 -21.03 -14.70
C LEU A 116 -8.23 -20.21 -15.57
N LEU A 117 -6.93 -20.37 -15.32
CA LEU A 117 -5.86 -19.71 -16.07
C LEU A 117 -5.01 -20.76 -16.79
N THR A 118 -4.62 -20.45 -18.03
CA THR A 118 -3.54 -21.19 -18.69
C THR A 118 -2.19 -20.91 -18.04
N TRP A 119 -1.22 -21.82 -18.20
CA TRP A 119 0.12 -21.65 -17.64
C TRP A 119 0.78 -20.32 -18.06
N SER A 120 0.64 -19.91 -19.32
CA SER A 120 1.19 -18.64 -19.81
C SER A 120 0.53 -17.42 -19.18
N GLN A 121 -0.80 -17.44 -18.99
CA GLN A 121 -1.53 -16.37 -18.31
C GLN A 121 -1.15 -16.27 -16.83
N TRP A 122 -0.97 -17.42 -16.16
CA TRP A 122 -0.49 -17.44 -14.78
C TRP A 122 0.94 -16.89 -14.68
N TRP A 123 1.86 -17.36 -15.52
CA TRP A 123 3.25 -16.90 -15.55
C TRP A 123 3.37 -15.39 -15.80
N SER A 124 2.55 -14.82 -16.69
CA SER A 124 2.54 -13.37 -16.95
C SER A 124 2.15 -12.50 -15.74
N ARG A 125 1.56 -13.10 -14.70
CA ARG A 125 1.21 -12.44 -13.43
C ARG A 125 2.27 -12.63 -12.34
N MET A 126 3.22 -13.54 -12.53
CA MET A 126 4.34 -13.77 -11.60
C MET A 126 5.47 -12.77 -11.88
N TRP A 127 5.28 -11.53 -11.40
CA TRP A 127 6.22 -10.44 -11.66
C TRP A 127 7.57 -10.62 -10.96
N PHE A 128 7.62 -11.42 -9.89
CA PHE A 128 8.83 -11.74 -9.17
C PHE A 128 9.06 -13.26 -9.18
N PRO A 129 10.33 -13.72 -9.28
CA PRO A 129 10.64 -15.15 -9.24
C PRO A 129 10.16 -15.86 -7.98
N SER A 130 10.04 -15.13 -6.86
CA SER A 130 9.58 -15.66 -5.57
C SER A 130 8.06 -15.87 -5.48
N TRP A 131 7.30 -15.51 -6.51
CA TRP A 131 5.84 -15.68 -6.53
C TRP A 131 5.39 -16.99 -7.20
N VAL A 132 6.33 -17.73 -7.79
CA VAL A 132 6.11 -19.01 -8.46
C VAL A 132 5.93 -20.13 -7.44
#